data_AF-A0A8S3KQL2-F1
#
_entry.id   AF-A0A8S3KQL2-F1
#
_cell.length_a   1.000
_cell.length_b   1.000
_cell.length_c   1.000
_cell.angle_alpha   90.00
_cell.angle_beta   90.00
_cell.angle_gamma   90.00
#
_symmetry.space_group_name_H-M   'P 1'
#
loop_
_entity.id
_entity.type
_entity.pdbx_description
1 polymer ?
#
loop_
_entity_poly.entity_id
_entity_poly.type
_entity_poly.pdbx_seq_one_letter_code
_entity_poly.pdbx_strand_id
1 'polypeptide(L)'
;GGSSGGSAAAVAANFVSIALGSDTGGSVRNPAARCGCYGFKPSYSLLSRYGMIALVNSFDSPGIFTRNIDDLILTINAIAGPDGEDATL
;
A
#
# COMPACT_ATOMS: atom_id res chain seq x y z
N GLY A 1 -5.12 -12.23 -5.99
CA GLY A 1 -6.11 -11.59 -5.08
C GLY A 1 -6.36 -10.17 -5.55
N GLY A 2 -7.09 -9.35 -4.79
CA GLY A 2 -7.36 -7.96 -5.18
C GLY A 2 -7.90 -7.11 -4.01
N SER A 3 -8.17 -5.81 -4.22
CA SER A 3 -8.16 -5.12 -5.53
C SER A 3 -6.76 -4.79 -6.09
N SER A 4 -5.73 -4.63 -5.26
CA SER A 4 -4.36 -4.29 -5.69
C SER A 4 -3.57 -5.49 -6.24
N GLY A 5 -4.22 -6.31 -7.09
CA GLY A 5 -3.66 -7.55 -7.62
C GLY A 5 -2.51 -7.33 -8.60
N GLY A 6 -2.61 -6.30 -9.45
CA GLY A 6 -1.54 -5.95 -10.40
C GLY A 6 -0.25 -5.54 -9.70
N SER A 7 -0.33 -4.71 -8.66
CA SER A 7 0.82 -4.30 -7.85
C SER A 7 1.51 -5.48 -7.20
N ALA A 8 0.75 -6.38 -6.55
CA ALA A 8 1.31 -7.58 -5.93
C ALA A 8 1.96 -8.52 -6.96
N ALA A 9 1.32 -8.72 -8.11
CA ALA A 9 1.84 -9.58 -9.18
C ALA A 9 3.10 -9.01 -9.81
N ALA A 10 3.16 -7.69 -10.05
CA ALA A 10 4.34 -7.03 -10.63
C ALA A 10 5.56 -7.15 -9.72
N VAL A 11 5.38 -6.98 -8.40
CA VAL A 11 6.43 -7.18 -7.39
C VAL A 11 6.86 -8.65 -7.35
N ALA A 12 5.91 -9.58 -7.28
CA ALA A 12 6.20 -11.02 -7.22
C ALA A 12 6.94 -11.52 -8.48
N ALA A 13 6.61 -10.97 -9.64
CA ALA A 13 7.20 -11.31 -10.93
C ALA A 13 8.52 -10.59 -11.24
N ASN A 14 9.08 -9.81 -10.31
CA ASN A 14 10.30 -9.00 -10.51
C ASN A 14 10.20 -7.93 -11.60
N PHE A 15 9.00 -7.46 -11.93
CA PHE A 15 8.87 -6.33 -12.86
C PHE A 15 9.23 -5.00 -12.20
N VAL A 16 9.03 -4.90 -10.89
CA VAL A 16 9.38 -3.74 -10.06
C VAL A 16 9.84 -4.19 -8.68
N SER A 17 10.69 -3.40 -8.03
CA SER A 17 11.11 -3.66 -6.64
C SER A 17 10.01 -3.35 -5.63
N ILE A 18 9.29 -2.24 -5.86
CA ILE A 18 8.25 -1.71 -4.98
C ILE A 18 7.03 -1.37 -5.84
N ALA A 19 5.84 -1.57 -5.29
CA ALA A 19 4.59 -1.06 -5.85
C ALA A 19 3.68 -0.51 -4.76
N LEU A 20 2.84 0.45 -5.12
CA LEU A 20 1.80 0.98 -4.25
C LEU A 20 0.45 0.30 -4.54
N GLY A 21 -0.43 0.30 -3.55
CA GLY A 21 -1.82 -0.09 -3.68
C GLY A 21 -2.69 0.59 -2.64
N SER A 22 -3.96 0.18 -2.57
CA SER A 22 -4.91 0.63 -1.55
C SER A 22 -5.51 -0.54 -0.80
N ASP A 23 -5.76 -0.37 0.49
CA ASP A 23 -6.41 -1.35 1.37
C ASP A 23 -7.56 -0.69 2.12
N THR A 24 -8.78 -1.07 1.77
CA THR A 24 -10.00 -0.72 2.51
C THR A 24 -10.41 -1.88 3.43
N GLY A 25 -10.45 -3.10 2.88
CA GLY A 25 -10.92 -4.31 3.58
C GLY A 25 -9.97 -5.50 3.45
N GLY A 26 -8.74 -5.28 2.98
CA GLY A 26 -7.76 -6.34 2.68
C GLY A 26 -7.11 -6.23 1.31
N SER A 27 -7.38 -5.17 0.55
CA SER A 27 -6.95 -5.04 -0.84
C SER A 27 -5.44 -4.95 -1.07
N VAL A 28 -4.62 -4.84 -0.01
CA VAL A 28 -3.16 -5.02 -0.07
C VAL A 28 -2.75 -6.37 0.50
N ARG A 29 -3.28 -6.72 1.68
CA ARG A 29 -2.89 -7.96 2.39
C ARG A 29 -3.31 -9.23 1.64
N ASN A 30 -4.52 -9.25 1.07
CA ASN A 30 -5.08 -10.39 0.35
C ASN A 30 -4.34 -10.74 -0.95
N PRO A 31 -4.02 -9.78 -1.85
CA PRO A 31 -3.20 -10.08 -3.02
C PRO A 31 -1.75 -10.44 -2.65
N ALA A 32 -1.13 -9.76 -1.68
CA ALA A 32 0.23 -10.08 -1.23
C ALA A 32 0.37 -11.54 -0.78
N ALA A 33 -0.54 -12.01 0.10
CA ALA A 33 -0.55 -13.38 0.58
C ALA A 33 -0.71 -14.42 -0.54
N ARG A 34 -1.40 -14.08 -1.63
CA ARG A 34 -1.61 -14.96 -2.78
C ARG A 34 -0.47 -14.91 -3.80
N CYS A 35 0.26 -13.79 -3.86
CA CYS A 35 1.40 -13.60 -4.76
C CYS A 35 2.74 -13.96 -4.11
N GLY A 36 2.78 -14.21 -2.79
CA GLY A 36 4.02 -14.58 -2.09
C GLY A 36 4.98 -13.41 -1.89
N CYS A 37 4.45 -12.20 -1.68
CA CYS A 37 5.23 -11.00 -1.41
C CYS A 37 4.76 -10.31 -0.11
N TYR A 38 5.54 -9.34 0.38
CA TYR A 38 5.09 -8.49 1.49
C TYR A 38 4.02 -7.53 0.99
N GLY A 39 2.95 -7.38 1.76
CA GLY A 39 1.90 -6.38 1.55
C GLY A 39 1.57 -5.69 2.86
N PHE A 40 2.03 -4.45 3.00
CA PHE A 40 1.89 -3.70 4.25
C PHE A 40 0.77 -2.68 4.14
N LYS A 41 -0.18 -2.77 5.06
CA LYS A 41 -1.16 -1.72 5.32
C LYS A 41 -0.76 -1.00 6.61
N PRO A 42 -0.31 0.26 6.54
CA PRO A 42 0.07 1.03 7.73
C PRO A 42 -1.14 1.35 8.63
N SER A 43 -0.85 1.96 9.77
CA SER A 43 -1.86 2.64 10.59
C SER A 43 -2.60 3.67 9.75
N TYR A 44 -3.89 3.83 10.03
CA TYR A 44 -4.71 4.84 9.37
C TYR A 44 -4.07 6.23 9.54
N SER A 45 -4.12 7.02 8.47
CA SER A 45 -3.51 8.36 8.37
C SER A 45 -1.98 8.45 8.43
N LEU A 46 -1.22 7.34 8.50
CA LEU A 46 0.25 7.41 8.44
C LEU A 46 0.76 7.89 7.07
N LEU A 47 0.03 7.49 6.02
CA LEU A 47 0.30 7.86 4.63
C LEU A 47 -0.87 8.68 4.11
N SER A 48 -0.54 9.77 3.41
CA SER A 48 -1.56 10.60 2.75
C SER A 48 -2.34 9.80 1.71
N ARG A 49 -3.65 10.06 1.68
CA ARG A 49 -4.59 9.54 0.68
C ARG A 49 -4.95 10.60 -0.35
N TYR A 50 -4.35 11.78 -0.28
CA TYR A 50 -4.55 12.83 -1.28
C TYR A 50 -4.19 12.29 -2.67
N GLY A 51 -5.08 12.51 -3.64
CA GLY A 51 -4.95 11.96 -4.99
C GLY A 51 -5.39 10.49 -5.16
N MET A 52 -5.80 9.79 -4.10
CA MET A 52 -6.43 8.48 -4.21
C MET A 52 -7.91 8.59 -4.58
N ILE A 53 -8.37 7.67 -5.42
CA ILE A 53 -9.81 7.48 -5.65
C ILE A 53 -10.39 6.76 -4.43
N ALA A 54 -11.29 7.42 -3.71
CA ALA A 54 -11.91 6.87 -2.51
C ALA A 54 -12.92 5.76 -2.84
N LEU A 55 -12.92 4.71 -2.01
CA LEU A 55 -13.95 3.67 -2.00
C LEU A 55 -14.79 3.78 -0.72
N VAL A 56 -14.14 3.69 0.44
CA VAL A 56 -14.74 4.00 1.74
C VAL A 56 -13.74 4.85 2.50
N ASN A 57 -13.85 6.17 2.35
CA ASN A 57 -12.82 7.12 2.75
C ASN A 57 -12.33 6.86 4.19
N SER A 58 -13.22 6.63 5.16
CA SER A 58 -12.88 6.35 6.55
C SER A 58 -12.06 5.07 6.82
N PHE A 59 -11.90 4.19 5.82
CA PHE A 59 -11.16 2.92 5.91
C PHE A 59 -10.03 2.82 4.89
N ASP A 60 -10.01 3.66 3.86
CA ASP A 60 -9.00 3.61 2.82
C ASP A 60 -7.62 3.93 3.39
N SER A 61 -6.64 3.08 3.11
CA SER A 61 -5.23 3.30 3.45
C SER A 61 -4.36 3.01 2.24
N PRO A 62 -3.39 3.88 1.89
CA PRO A 62 -2.35 3.52 0.94
C PRO A 62 -1.53 2.37 1.53
N GLY A 63 -1.08 1.44 0.69
CA GLY A 63 -0.24 0.33 1.14
C GLY A 63 0.88 0.03 0.16
N ILE A 64 1.85 -0.76 0.63
CA ILE A 64 3.12 -0.99 -0.04
C ILE A 64 3.28 -2.49 -0.29
N PHE A 65 3.78 -2.83 -1.49
CA PHE A 65 4.22 -4.16 -1.86
C PHE A 65 5.72 -4.19 -2.13
N THR A 66 6.38 -5.24 -1.64
CA THR A 66 7.80 -5.52 -1.95
C THR A 66 8.09 -7.01 -1.71
N ARG A 67 9.26 -7.49 -2.14
CA ARG A 67 9.76 -8.85 -1.84
C ARG A 67 10.78 -8.89 -0.70
N ASN A 68 11.21 -7.75 -0.17
CA ASN A 68 12.15 -7.71 0.96
C ASN A 68 11.71 -6.64 1.98
N ILE A 69 12.13 -6.82 3.23
CA ILE A 69 11.73 -5.95 4.32
C ILE A 69 12.43 -4.58 4.28
N ASP A 70 13.65 -4.52 3.73
CA ASP A 70 14.44 -3.30 3.69
C ASP A 70 13.82 -2.25 2.75
N ASP A 71 13.34 -2.67 1.57
CA ASP A 71 12.58 -1.83 0.64
C ASP A 71 11.27 -1.34 1.28
N LEU A 72 10.63 -2.15 2.12
CA LEU A 72 9.42 -1.73 2.84
C LEU A 72 9.76 -0.59 3.79
N ILE A 73 10.81 -0.76 4.60
CA ILE A 73 11.28 0.22 5.57
C ILE A 73 11.74 1.50 4.87
N LEU A 74 12.49 1.36 3.78
CA LEU A 74 12.93 2.50 2.96
C LEU A 74 11.73 3.28 2.41
N THR A 75 10.75 2.56 1.84
CA THR A 75 9.57 3.18 1.24
C THR A 75 8.74 3.90 2.28
N ILE A 76 8.43 3.26 3.43
CA ILE A 76 7.59 3.90 4.46
C ILE A 76 8.27 5.15 5.02
N ASN A 77 9.59 5.12 5.24
CA ASN A 77 10.33 6.29 5.72
C ASN A 77 10.39 7.42 4.70
N ALA A 78 10.26 7.11 3.40
CA ALA A 78 10.27 8.12 2.34
C ALA A 78 8.92 8.81 2.14
N ILE A 79 7.80 8.14 2.44
CA ILE A 79 6.45 8.63 2.09
C ILE A 79 5.53 8.89 3.29
N ALA A 80 5.91 8.46 4.49
CA ALA A 80 5.13 8.72 5.69
C ALA A 80 5.28 10.16 6.18
N GLY A 81 4.17 10.76 6.61
CA GLY A 81 4.16 12.11 7.14
C GLY A 81 2.78 12.76 7.07
N PRO A 82 2.60 13.86 7.81
CA PRO A 82 1.38 14.65 7.72
C PRO A 82 1.24 15.30 6.35
N ASP A 83 0.01 15.40 5.86
CA ASP A 83 -0.34 16.08 4.63
C ASP A 83 -1.56 16.97 4.88
N GLY A 84 -1.42 18.28 4.66
CA GLY A 84 -2.50 19.25 4.87
C GLY A 84 -3.66 19.11 3.86
N GLU A 85 -3.45 18.38 2.77
CA GLU A 85 -4.49 18.08 1.79
C GLU A 85 -5.28 16.80 2.12
N ASP A 86 -4.85 16.02 3.12
CA ASP A 86 -5.56 14.86 3.65
C ASP A 86 -6.14 15.16 5.05
N ALA A 87 -7.46 15.32 5.11
CA ALA A 87 -8.20 15.67 6.33
C ALA A 87 -8.32 14.56 7.39
N THR A 88 -7.39 13.59 7.42
CA THR A 88 -7.40 12.49 8.40
C THR A 88 -6.35 12.56 9.49
N LEU A 89 -5.60 13.66 9.51
CA LEU A 89 -4.72 14.08 10.60
C LEU A 89 -5.16 15.43 11.18
#